data_AF-A0A517N2B2-F1
#
_entry.id   AF-A0A517N2B2-F1
#
_cell.length_a   1.000
_cell.length_b   1.000
_cell.length_c   1.000
_cell.angle_alpha   90.00
_cell.angle_beta   90.00
_cell.angle_gamma   90.00
#
_symmetry.space_group_name_H-M   'P 1'
#
loop_
_entity.id
_entity.type
_entity.pdbx_description
1 polymer ?
#
loop_
_entity_poly.entity_id
_entity_poly.type
_entity_poly.pdbx_seq_one_letter_code
_entity_poly.pdbx_strand_id
1 'polypeptide(L)'
;MIDLDLTDDFATVVDFLEPLTLARNDSPSTTAIAAARRYTFTTTEAAPSAGAATAADALWRFVFPAGDAKPTLGDVLVDGLGHRWTILASKQLEAVGLWECETRELRIAYGLSDRVDVERAVWVDNEGELEIESWTYIATAVPVRIQPVETLVDRTATPPTSTTRLEILFGGAIELEPEDRLVGEDGTVYWLEKLEQAERIDVLPVATVVREEG
;
A
#
# COMPACT_ATOMS: atom_id res chain seq x y z
N MET A 1 -51.39 -16.77 -16.13
CA MET A 1 -50.45 -17.74 -15.54
C MET A 1 -49.08 -17.24 -15.96
N ILE A 2 -48.28 -16.75 -15.01
CA ILE A 2 -46.93 -16.27 -15.32
C ILE A 2 -46.06 -17.51 -15.39
N ASP A 3 -45.44 -17.72 -16.54
CA ASP A 3 -44.42 -18.75 -16.77
C ASP A 3 -43.09 -18.17 -16.26
N LEU A 4 -42.49 -18.82 -15.26
CA LEU A 4 -41.21 -18.43 -14.65
C LEU A 4 -40.20 -19.50 -15.07
N ASP A 5 -39.37 -19.22 -16.06
CA ASP A 5 -38.27 -20.08 -16.46
C ASP A 5 -37.02 -19.68 -15.68
N LEU A 6 -36.78 -20.39 -14.58
CA LEU A 6 -35.65 -20.13 -13.68
C LEU A 6 -34.28 -20.26 -14.36
N THR A 7 -34.20 -20.84 -15.56
CA THR A 7 -32.95 -21.09 -16.29
C THR A 7 -32.52 -19.88 -17.12
N ASP A 8 -33.47 -19.25 -17.82
CA ASP A 8 -33.23 -18.09 -18.70
C ASP A 8 -33.51 -16.75 -17.99
N ASP A 9 -34.50 -16.69 -17.10
CA ASP A 9 -34.90 -15.44 -16.44
C ASP A 9 -33.83 -14.92 -15.46
N PHE A 10 -32.93 -15.80 -14.99
CA PHE A 10 -31.84 -15.45 -14.07
C PHE A 10 -30.47 -15.28 -14.74
N ALA A 11 -30.33 -15.60 -16.04
CA ALA A 11 -29.06 -15.46 -16.76
C ALA A 11 -28.56 -14.00 -16.81
N THR A 12 -29.45 -13.04 -16.57
CA THR A 12 -29.14 -11.59 -16.55
C THR A 12 -29.12 -11.01 -15.14
N VAL A 13 -29.27 -11.82 -14.09
CA VAL A 13 -29.02 -11.35 -12.72
C VAL A 13 -27.52 -11.22 -12.56
N VAL A 14 -27.03 -9.98 -12.68
CA VAL A 14 -25.66 -9.62 -12.35
C VAL A 14 -25.43 -10.02 -10.89
N ASP A 15 -24.69 -11.10 -10.70
CA ASP A 15 -24.36 -11.66 -9.39
C ASP A 15 -23.37 -10.77 -8.60
N PHE A 16 -22.84 -9.73 -9.27
CA PHE A 16 -21.82 -8.80 -8.77
C PHE A 16 -20.60 -9.55 -8.20
N LEU A 17 -20.30 -10.70 -8.80
CA LEU A 17 -19.11 -11.47 -8.44
C LEU A 17 -17.93 -10.98 -9.26
N GLU A 18 -16.80 -10.79 -8.59
CA GLU A 18 -15.53 -10.42 -9.19
C GLU A 18 -14.43 -11.40 -8.77
N PRO A 19 -13.46 -11.70 -9.66
CA PRO A 19 -12.33 -12.53 -9.30
C PRO A 19 -11.41 -11.77 -8.33
N LEU A 20 -10.81 -12.51 -7.41
CA LEU A 20 -9.78 -12.00 -6.50
C LEU A 20 -8.52 -12.87 -6.58
N THR A 21 -7.40 -12.28 -6.19
CA THR A 21 -6.18 -13.01 -5.83
C THR A 21 -5.83 -12.73 -4.39
N LEU A 22 -5.73 -13.76 -3.54
CA LEU A 22 -5.18 -13.63 -2.19
C LEU A 22 -3.66 -13.73 -2.27
N ALA A 23 -2.95 -12.68 -1.91
CA ALA A 23 -1.50 -12.67 -1.73
C ALA A 23 -1.16 -12.78 -0.24
N ARG A 24 -0.19 -13.62 0.11
CA ARG A 24 0.25 -13.80 1.49
C ARG A 24 1.10 -12.64 1.97
N ASN A 25 0.95 -12.30 3.24
CA ASN A 25 1.78 -11.27 3.86
C ASN A 25 3.23 -11.72 4.07
N ASP A 26 3.44 -13.00 4.34
CA ASP A 26 4.72 -13.58 4.76
C ASP A 26 5.42 -14.41 3.68
N SER A 27 4.82 -14.51 2.49
CA SER A 27 5.34 -15.33 1.40
C SER A 27 4.89 -14.82 0.04
N PRO A 28 5.62 -15.14 -1.04
CA PRO A 28 5.20 -14.79 -2.40
C PRO A 28 4.03 -15.64 -2.91
N SER A 29 3.42 -16.47 -2.06
CA SER A 29 2.34 -17.36 -2.44
C SER A 29 1.08 -16.58 -2.76
N THR A 30 0.40 -16.99 -3.83
CA THR A 30 -0.88 -16.42 -4.24
C THR A 30 -1.92 -17.51 -4.48
N THR A 31 -3.16 -17.27 -4.06
CA THR A 31 -4.31 -18.15 -4.32
C THR A 31 -5.35 -17.40 -5.15
N ALA A 32 -5.76 -17.97 -6.28
CA ALA A 32 -6.84 -17.42 -7.09
C ALA A 32 -8.21 -17.75 -6.49
N ILE A 33 -9.08 -16.76 -6.38
CA ILE A 33 -10.47 -16.88 -5.93
C ILE A 33 -11.35 -16.48 -7.10
N ALA A 34 -12.02 -17.47 -7.70
CA ALA A 34 -12.73 -17.27 -8.96
C ALA A 34 -13.91 -16.30 -8.87
N ALA A 35 -14.59 -16.27 -7.71
CA ALA A 35 -15.79 -15.48 -7.52
C ALA A 35 -15.90 -14.98 -6.08
N ALA A 36 -15.87 -13.67 -5.92
CA ALA A 36 -16.04 -12.99 -4.65
C ALA A 36 -17.05 -11.86 -4.78
N ARG A 37 -17.79 -11.59 -3.71
CA ARG A 37 -18.71 -10.46 -3.63
C ARG A 37 -18.15 -9.41 -2.69
N ARG A 38 -18.03 -8.18 -3.17
CA ARG A 38 -17.68 -7.00 -2.37
C ARG A 38 -18.94 -6.35 -1.78
N TYR A 39 -18.86 -6.01 -0.50
CA TYR A 39 -19.80 -5.10 0.16
C TYR A 39 -18.99 -3.92 0.71
N THR A 40 -19.07 -2.79 0.03
CA THR A 40 -18.34 -1.59 0.44
C THR A 40 -19.06 -0.92 1.61
N PHE A 41 -18.31 -0.54 2.63
CA PHE A 41 -18.82 0.33 3.69
C PHE A 41 -18.25 1.73 3.48
N THR A 42 -19.12 2.74 3.47
CA THR A 42 -18.65 4.12 3.58
C THR A 42 -18.36 4.37 5.06
N THR A 43 -17.10 4.26 5.47
CA THR A 43 -16.68 4.75 6.78
C THR A 43 -16.55 6.27 6.72
N THR A 44 -17.32 6.96 7.56
CA THR A 44 -17.15 8.39 7.80
C THR A 44 -15.76 8.63 8.41
N GLU A 45 -15.03 9.60 7.86
CA GLU A 45 -13.66 10.02 8.22
C GLU A 45 -13.24 9.68 9.66
N ALA A 46 -12.19 8.86 9.83
CA ALA A 46 -11.52 8.69 11.12
C ALA A 46 -10.58 9.86 11.47
N ALA A 47 -10.18 10.66 10.47
CA ALA A 47 -9.39 11.88 10.58
C ALA A 47 -9.83 12.87 9.48
N PRO A 48 -9.80 14.19 9.71
CA PRO A 48 -10.26 15.18 8.73
C PRO A 48 -9.44 15.07 7.45
N SER A 49 -10.03 14.59 6.36
CA SER A 49 -9.34 14.30 5.09
C SER A 49 -9.49 15.43 4.07
N ALA A 50 -9.85 16.64 4.52
CA ALA A 50 -10.12 17.79 3.65
C ALA A 50 -11.13 17.48 2.53
N GLY A 51 -12.07 16.56 2.76
CA GLY A 51 -13.21 16.29 1.87
C GLY A 51 -13.06 15.11 0.93
N ALA A 52 -12.01 14.28 1.05
CA ALA A 52 -11.91 13.02 0.32
C ALA A 52 -12.59 11.89 1.11
N ALA A 53 -13.91 11.76 0.95
CA ALA A 53 -14.66 10.61 1.46
C ALA A 53 -14.54 9.44 0.47
N THR A 54 -13.46 8.69 0.59
CA THR A 54 -13.25 7.47 -0.19
C THR A 54 -13.47 6.26 0.71
N ALA A 55 -14.30 5.33 0.25
CA ALA A 55 -14.61 4.11 1.00
C ALA A 55 -13.37 3.20 1.02
N ALA A 56 -12.57 3.34 2.09
CA ALA A 56 -11.36 2.56 2.26
C ALA A 56 -11.64 1.16 2.81
N ASP A 57 -12.85 0.87 3.30
CA ASP A 57 -13.20 -0.40 3.94
C ASP A 57 -14.20 -1.21 3.11
N ALA A 58 -13.99 -2.52 3.04
CA ALA A 58 -14.88 -3.45 2.34
C ALA A 58 -14.97 -4.80 3.05
N LEU A 59 -16.17 -5.39 3.02
CA LEU A 59 -16.40 -6.79 3.32
C LEU A 59 -16.30 -7.61 2.03
N TRP A 60 -15.52 -8.68 2.05
CA TRP A 60 -15.46 -9.64 0.96
C TRP A 60 -16.06 -10.96 1.40
N ARG A 61 -16.90 -11.54 0.54
CA ARG A 61 -17.40 -12.91 0.73
C ARG A 61 -17.07 -13.78 -0.47
N PHE A 62 -16.48 -14.94 -0.23
CA PHE A 62 -16.09 -15.89 -1.28
C PHE A 62 -15.95 -17.31 -0.74
N VAL A 63 -16.10 -18.30 -1.63
CA VAL A 63 -15.71 -19.67 -1.31
C VAL A 63 -14.21 -19.80 -1.55
N PHE A 64 -13.48 -20.27 -0.56
CA PHE A 64 -12.03 -20.39 -0.66
C PHE A 64 -11.63 -21.78 -1.17
N PRO A 65 -10.65 -21.90 -2.09
CA PRO A 65 -10.23 -23.19 -2.63
C PRO A 65 -9.86 -24.20 -1.53
N ALA A 66 -10.36 -25.42 -1.65
CA ALA A 66 -10.04 -26.49 -0.71
C ALA A 66 -8.57 -26.90 -0.84
N GLY A 67 -7.88 -27.10 0.28
CA GLY A 67 -6.48 -27.52 0.32
C GLY A 67 -5.47 -26.39 0.45
N ASP A 68 -5.86 -25.15 0.15
CA ASP A 68 -5.01 -23.98 0.36
C ASP A 68 -5.08 -23.50 1.82
N ALA A 69 -4.01 -22.82 2.26
CA ALA A 69 -3.97 -22.19 3.58
C ALA A 69 -5.11 -21.17 3.72
N LYS A 70 -5.72 -21.05 4.90
CA LYS A 70 -6.86 -20.16 5.11
C LYS A 70 -6.46 -18.67 5.03
N PRO A 71 -7.35 -17.74 4.65
CA PRO A 71 -7.06 -16.30 4.72
C PRO A 71 -6.78 -15.85 6.16
N THR A 72 -5.67 -15.15 6.36
CA THR A 72 -5.21 -14.66 7.66
C THR A 72 -5.08 -13.14 7.69
N LEU A 73 -4.97 -12.57 8.90
CA LEU A 73 -4.77 -11.14 9.10
C LEU A 73 -3.48 -10.66 8.41
N GLY A 74 -3.55 -9.50 7.76
CA GLY A 74 -2.43 -8.94 7.00
C GLY A 74 -2.29 -9.48 5.58
N ASP A 75 -2.93 -10.61 5.21
CA ASP A 75 -2.99 -11.04 3.81
C ASP A 75 -3.69 -9.96 2.96
N VAL A 76 -3.42 -9.94 1.66
CA VAL A 76 -3.93 -8.92 0.74
C VAL A 76 -4.82 -9.56 -0.31
N LEU A 77 -6.07 -9.11 -0.41
CA LEU A 77 -6.94 -9.41 -1.54
C LEU A 77 -6.69 -8.40 -2.66
N VAL A 78 -6.39 -8.90 -3.85
CA VAL A 78 -6.19 -8.09 -5.07
C VAL A 78 -7.39 -8.30 -5.98
N ASP A 79 -8.13 -7.24 -6.29
CA ASP A 79 -9.30 -7.31 -7.18
C ASP A 79 -8.93 -7.24 -8.67
N GLY A 80 -9.94 -7.41 -9.54
CA GLY A 80 -9.73 -7.40 -10.99
C GLY A 80 -9.23 -6.06 -11.55
N LEU A 81 -9.28 -4.98 -10.77
CA LEU A 81 -8.73 -3.66 -11.12
C LEU A 81 -7.34 -3.43 -10.50
N GLY A 82 -6.83 -4.39 -9.72
CA GLY A 82 -5.53 -4.30 -9.07
C GLY A 82 -5.55 -3.54 -7.74
N HIS A 83 -6.72 -3.20 -7.19
CA HIS A 83 -6.79 -2.62 -5.85
C HIS A 83 -6.38 -3.66 -4.81
N ARG A 84 -5.65 -3.20 -3.79
CA ARG A 84 -5.07 -4.05 -2.75
C ARG A 84 -5.79 -3.82 -1.43
N TRP A 85 -6.47 -4.84 -0.95
CA TRP A 85 -7.32 -4.81 0.24
C TRP A 85 -6.70 -5.68 1.34
N THR A 86 -6.11 -5.05 2.36
CA THR A 86 -5.48 -5.74 3.49
C THR A 86 -6.55 -6.35 4.40
N ILE A 87 -6.45 -7.62 4.75
CA ILE A 87 -7.38 -8.32 5.65
C ILE A 87 -7.16 -7.87 7.10
N LEU A 88 -8.19 -7.27 7.68
CA LEU A 88 -8.24 -6.79 9.07
C LEU A 88 -8.99 -7.76 9.99
N ALA A 89 -9.93 -8.52 9.45
CA ALA A 89 -10.60 -9.63 10.14
C ALA A 89 -10.99 -10.72 9.12
N SER A 90 -10.91 -11.99 9.52
CA SER A 90 -11.40 -13.11 8.70
C SER A 90 -12.21 -14.10 9.54
N LYS A 91 -13.33 -14.57 8.98
CA LYS A 91 -14.13 -15.64 9.58
C LYS A 91 -14.68 -16.58 8.53
N GLN A 92 -14.71 -17.86 8.88
CA GLN A 92 -15.37 -18.89 8.08
C GLN A 92 -16.83 -18.99 8.52
N LEU A 93 -17.76 -18.89 7.57
CA LEU A 93 -19.20 -19.07 7.79
C LEU A 93 -19.52 -20.57 7.70
N GLU A 94 -20.25 -21.11 8.68
CA GLU A 94 -20.36 -22.55 8.99
C GLU A 94 -20.94 -23.44 7.87
N ALA A 95 -21.47 -22.88 6.78
CA ALA A 95 -22.29 -23.65 5.85
C ALA A 95 -21.58 -24.25 4.61
N VAL A 96 -20.54 -23.64 4.02
CA VAL A 96 -20.05 -24.10 2.68
C VAL A 96 -18.58 -23.75 2.40
N GLY A 97 -17.71 -23.61 3.42
CA GLY A 97 -16.37 -23.06 3.18
C GLY A 97 -16.39 -21.61 2.67
N LEU A 98 -17.50 -20.92 2.95
CA LEU A 98 -17.68 -19.50 2.65
C LEU A 98 -16.90 -18.70 3.68
N TRP A 99 -16.06 -17.80 3.20
CA TRP A 99 -15.28 -16.88 4.01
C TRP A 99 -15.87 -15.48 3.94
N GLU A 100 -15.76 -14.78 5.06
CA GLU A 100 -16.02 -13.36 5.16
C GLU A 100 -14.74 -12.67 5.67
N CYS A 101 -14.25 -11.69 4.91
CA CYS A 101 -13.06 -10.92 5.26
C CYS A 101 -13.41 -9.44 5.32
N GLU A 102 -13.16 -8.80 6.45
CA GLU A 102 -13.15 -7.33 6.56
C GLU A 102 -11.79 -6.83 6.11
N THR A 103 -11.78 -5.86 5.21
CA THR A 103 -10.56 -5.41 4.54
C THR A 103 -10.49 -3.90 4.41
N ARG A 104 -9.26 -3.41 4.21
CA ARG A 104 -8.99 -1.99 3.96
C ARG A 104 -8.05 -1.77 2.79
N GLU A 105 -8.40 -0.85 1.89
CA GLU A 105 -7.47 -0.32 0.89
C GLU A 105 -6.62 0.80 1.50
N LEU A 106 -5.40 0.45 1.92
CA LEU A 106 -4.51 1.37 2.63
C LEU A 106 -4.07 2.57 1.77
N ARG A 107 -3.97 2.41 0.45
CA ARG A 107 -3.66 3.52 -0.47
C ARG A 107 -4.67 4.64 -0.38
N ILE A 108 -5.95 4.26 -0.31
CA ILE A 108 -7.04 5.21 -0.17
C ILE A 108 -7.10 5.74 1.27
N ALA A 109 -7.02 4.85 2.27
CA ALA A 109 -7.10 5.23 3.68
C ALA A 109 -6.05 6.28 4.08
N TYR A 110 -4.83 6.17 3.52
CA TYR A 110 -3.71 7.06 3.83
C TYR A 110 -3.47 8.14 2.79
N GLY A 111 -4.21 8.15 1.67
CA GLY A 111 -4.03 9.14 0.60
C GLY A 111 -2.67 9.04 -0.10
N LEU A 112 -2.26 7.82 -0.47
CA LEU A 112 -0.97 7.54 -1.11
C LEU A 112 -0.98 7.91 -2.61
N SER A 113 -1.13 9.20 -2.89
CA SER A 113 -1.18 9.75 -4.25
C SER A 113 0.18 9.81 -4.93
N ASP A 114 1.25 9.94 -4.16
CA ASP A 114 2.59 10.25 -4.67
C ASP A 114 3.36 8.97 -5.01
N ARG A 115 4.40 9.08 -5.83
CA ARG A 115 5.32 7.98 -6.12
C ARG A 115 6.76 8.39 -5.89
N VAL A 116 7.54 7.43 -5.40
CA VAL A 116 8.99 7.55 -5.31
C VAL A 116 9.65 6.30 -5.87
N ASP A 117 10.79 6.50 -6.51
CA ASP A 117 11.76 5.45 -6.76
C ASP A 117 12.72 5.38 -5.57
N VAL A 118 13.20 4.17 -5.26
CA VAL A 118 14.22 3.96 -4.24
C VAL A 118 15.50 3.57 -4.94
N GLU A 119 16.55 4.35 -4.71
CA GLU A 119 17.85 4.19 -5.33
C GLU A 119 18.92 3.94 -4.27
N ARG A 120 19.81 3.00 -4.56
CA ARG A 120 20.97 2.67 -3.73
C ARG A 120 22.26 3.06 -4.41
N ALA A 121 23.17 3.67 -3.65
CA ALA A 121 24.49 4.02 -4.13
C ALA A 121 25.31 2.77 -4.47
N VAL A 122 25.98 2.80 -5.62
CA VAL A 122 27.01 1.84 -6.00
C VAL A 122 28.35 2.53 -5.76
N TRP A 123 29.08 2.05 -4.75
CA TRP A 123 30.37 2.61 -4.34
C TRP A 123 31.52 1.93 -5.08
N VAL A 124 32.51 2.73 -5.46
CA VAL A 124 33.81 2.27 -5.95
C VAL A 124 34.92 2.80 -5.07
N ASP A 125 35.96 1.98 -4.88
CA ASP A 125 37.18 2.39 -4.20
C ASP A 125 38.15 2.99 -5.22
N ASN A 126 38.34 4.31 -5.15
CA ASN A 126 39.31 5.06 -5.93
C ASN A 126 40.48 5.48 -5.03
N GLU A 127 41.56 4.70 -5.06
CA GLU A 127 42.80 4.99 -4.31
C GLU A 127 42.62 5.10 -2.79
N GLY A 128 41.63 4.40 -2.22
CA GLY A 128 41.32 4.41 -0.79
C GLY A 128 40.21 5.38 -0.39
N GLU A 129 39.65 6.14 -1.34
CA GLU A 129 38.45 6.95 -1.15
C GLU A 129 37.25 6.25 -1.78
N LEU A 130 36.18 6.08 -0.99
CA LEU A 130 34.92 5.55 -1.50
C LEU A 130 34.17 6.68 -2.22
N GLU A 131 33.88 6.46 -3.50
CA GLU A 131 33.12 7.39 -4.34
C GLU A 131 31.86 6.69 -4.86
N ILE A 132 30.75 7.44 -4.95
CA ILE A 132 29.53 6.92 -5.58
C ILE A 132 29.74 6.96 -7.09
N GLU A 133 29.87 5.78 -7.72
CA GLU A 133 29.98 5.66 -9.17
C GLU A 133 28.62 5.82 -9.86
N SER A 134 27.59 5.21 -9.27
CA SER A 134 26.24 5.19 -9.84
C SER A 134 25.16 4.91 -8.81
N TRP A 135 23.91 4.96 -9.25
CA TRP A 135 22.72 4.64 -8.45
C TRP A 135 21.97 3.49 -9.11
N THR A 136 21.54 2.51 -8.31
CA THR A 136 20.75 1.37 -8.77
C THR A 136 19.36 1.39 -8.17
N TYR A 137 18.33 1.19 -8.99
CA TYR A 137 16.94 1.07 -8.53
C TYR A 137 16.74 -0.21 -7.71
N ILE A 138 16.31 -0.04 -6.47
CA ILE A 138 15.89 -1.14 -5.59
C ILE A 138 14.37 -1.35 -5.68
N ALA A 139 13.61 -0.26 -5.78
CA ALA A 139 12.18 -0.28 -6.01
C ALA A 139 11.78 0.91 -6.91
N THR A 140 10.76 0.74 -7.73
CA THR A 140 10.26 1.79 -8.62
C THR A 140 8.77 2.04 -8.41
N ALA A 141 8.36 3.29 -8.61
CA ALA A 141 6.99 3.76 -8.49
C ALA A 141 6.30 3.29 -7.20
N VAL A 142 7.02 3.37 -6.07
CA VAL A 142 6.49 2.97 -4.77
C VAL A 142 5.40 3.96 -4.37
N PRO A 143 4.16 3.51 -4.08
CA PRO A 143 3.08 4.39 -3.65
C PRO A 143 3.38 4.95 -2.26
N VAL A 144 3.46 6.26 -2.16
CA VAL A 144 3.74 6.95 -0.90
C VAL A 144 2.81 8.15 -0.70
N ARG A 145 2.86 8.71 0.51
CA ARG A 145 2.37 10.06 0.81
C ARG A 145 3.50 10.84 1.46
N ILE A 146 3.83 11.99 0.90
CA ILE A 146 4.89 12.86 1.38
C ILE A 146 4.26 13.99 2.20
N GLN A 147 4.70 14.19 3.45
CA GLN A 147 4.17 15.22 4.33
C GLN A 147 5.30 16.03 4.97
N PRO A 148 5.27 17.37 4.92
CA PRO A 148 6.22 18.17 5.69
C PRO A 148 5.95 18.02 7.18
N VAL A 149 6.99 17.80 7.97
CA VAL A 149 6.92 17.74 9.44
C VAL A 149 7.43 19.05 10.03
N GLU A 150 8.61 19.47 9.60
CA GLU A 150 9.31 20.60 10.17
C GLU A 150 10.14 21.30 9.08
N THR A 151 10.26 22.62 9.15
CA THR A 151 11.23 23.38 8.36
C THR A 151 12.07 24.20 9.30
N LEU A 152 13.36 23.86 9.36
CA LEU A 152 14.36 24.60 10.11
C LEU A 152 14.98 25.64 9.17
N VAL A 153 15.10 26.88 9.65
CA VAL A 153 15.74 27.97 8.90
C VAL A 153 16.94 28.43 9.70
N ASP A 154 18.14 28.16 9.19
CA ASP A 154 19.37 28.68 9.78
C ASP A 154 19.65 30.08 9.21
N ARG A 155 19.27 31.08 10.02
CA ARG A 155 19.52 32.49 9.70
C ARG A 155 20.94 32.93 10.01
N THR A 156 21.75 32.08 10.65
CA THR A 156 23.14 32.37 11.00
C THR A 156 24.11 31.95 9.89
N ALA A 157 23.72 30.99 9.05
CA ALA A 157 24.42 30.66 7.81
C ALA A 157 24.48 31.88 6.86
N THR A 158 25.56 31.97 6.07
CA THR A 158 25.71 32.99 5.03
C THR A 158 26.08 32.31 3.71
N PRO A 159 25.14 32.15 2.77
CA PRO A 159 23.74 32.60 2.84
C PRO A 159 22.89 31.82 3.86
N PRO A 160 21.75 32.37 4.33
CA PRO A 160 20.80 31.61 5.16
C PRO A 160 20.36 30.33 4.43
N THR A 161 20.28 29.22 5.15
CA THR A 161 19.87 27.93 4.62
C THR A 161 18.57 27.47 5.26
N SER A 162 17.84 26.60 4.55
CA SER A 162 16.69 25.90 5.12
C SER A 162 16.94 24.39 5.09
N THR A 163 16.25 23.68 5.96
CA THR A 163 16.20 22.22 5.90
C THR A 163 14.79 21.81 6.23
N THR A 164 14.10 21.24 5.23
CA THR A 164 12.75 20.71 5.42
C THR A 164 12.85 19.23 5.70
N ARG A 165 12.39 18.83 6.89
CA ARG A 165 12.17 17.45 7.28
C ARG A 165 10.77 17.03 6.88
N LEU A 166 10.67 15.88 6.22
CA LEU A 166 9.41 15.30 5.76
C LEU A 166 9.24 13.89 6.32
N GLU A 167 8.00 13.45 6.37
CA GLU A 167 7.61 12.06 6.54
C GLU A 167 7.12 11.50 5.21
N ILE A 168 7.58 10.32 4.85
CA ILE A 168 7.12 9.54 3.72
C ILE A 168 6.45 8.28 4.25
N LEU A 169 5.14 8.16 4.05
CA LEU A 169 4.36 6.98 4.40
C LEU A 169 4.34 6.03 3.21
N PHE A 170 4.76 4.77 3.39
CA PHE A 170 4.83 3.77 2.31
C PHE A 170 3.59 2.88 2.24
N GLY A 171 3.11 2.57 1.03
CA GLY A 171 1.94 1.71 0.83
C GLY A 171 2.14 0.22 1.10
N GLY A 172 3.28 -0.18 1.64
CA GLY A 172 3.62 -1.55 1.99
C GLY A 172 4.97 -1.62 2.69
N ALA A 173 5.35 -2.83 3.12
CA ALA A 173 6.68 -3.08 3.65
C ALA A 173 7.76 -2.71 2.63
N ILE A 174 8.81 -2.04 3.11
CA ILE A 174 9.95 -1.67 2.30
C ILE A 174 11.23 -1.83 3.13
N GLU A 175 12.26 -2.37 2.50
CA GLU A 175 13.58 -2.48 3.10
C GLU A 175 14.44 -1.33 2.55
N LEU A 176 14.88 -0.45 3.44
CA LEU A 176 15.78 0.66 3.10
C LEU A 176 17.05 0.57 3.94
N GLU A 177 18.16 0.93 3.34
CA GLU A 177 19.44 1.14 4.00
C GLU A 177 19.67 2.65 4.26
N PRO A 178 20.50 3.02 5.25
CA PRO A 178 20.73 4.44 5.59
C PRO A 178 21.24 5.31 4.44
N GLU A 179 21.87 4.71 3.43
CA GLU A 179 22.43 5.39 2.25
C GLU A 179 21.48 5.37 1.04
N ASP A 180 20.33 4.72 1.16
CA ASP A 180 19.31 4.74 0.13
C ASP A 180 18.69 6.14 0.05
N ARG A 181 18.47 6.61 -1.18
CA ARG A 181 17.74 7.84 -1.45
C ARG A 181 16.40 7.53 -2.09
N LEU A 182 15.43 8.40 -1.85
CA LEU A 182 14.13 8.35 -2.51
C LEU A 182 14.06 9.47 -3.53
N VAL A 183 13.57 9.16 -4.73
CA VAL A 183 13.45 10.12 -5.83
C VAL A 183 11.98 10.25 -6.21
N GLY A 184 11.42 11.44 -6.03
CA GLY A 184 10.03 11.75 -6.42
C GLY A 184 9.84 11.78 -7.94
N GLU A 185 8.59 11.71 -8.40
CA GLU A 185 8.27 11.79 -9.84
C GLU A 185 8.74 13.10 -10.50
N ASP A 186 8.90 14.17 -9.71
CA ASP A 186 9.41 15.46 -10.15
C ASP A 186 10.94 15.54 -10.17
N GLY A 187 11.64 14.45 -9.82
CA GLY A 187 13.09 14.38 -9.66
C GLY A 187 13.60 14.92 -8.33
N THR A 188 12.74 15.32 -7.39
CA THR A 188 13.17 15.74 -6.05
C THR A 188 13.80 14.56 -5.31
N VAL A 189 15.00 14.76 -4.78
CA VAL A 189 15.72 13.76 -3.98
C VAL A 189 15.44 13.95 -2.49
N TYR A 190 15.20 12.85 -1.79
CA TYR A 190 15.00 12.77 -0.35
C TYR A 190 16.00 11.79 0.26
N TRP A 191 16.75 12.26 1.26
CA TRP A 191 17.73 11.48 2.00
C TRP A 191 17.11 10.90 3.26
N LEU A 192 17.28 9.59 3.47
CA LEU A 192 16.74 8.88 4.62
C LEU A 192 17.47 9.28 5.92
N GLU A 193 16.73 9.78 6.91
CA GLU A 193 17.24 9.96 8.28
C GLU A 193 16.87 8.78 9.19
N LYS A 194 15.65 8.28 9.04
CA LYS A 194 15.10 7.22 9.91
C LYS A 194 14.01 6.45 9.18
N LEU A 195 13.93 5.14 9.40
CA LEU A 195 12.81 4.30 8.98
C LEU A 195 12.16 3.64 10.20
N GLU A 196 10.85 3.77 10.31
CA GLU A 196 10.03 3.07 11.29
C GLU A 196 9.14 2.06 10.55
N GLN A 197 9.34 0.77 10.85
CA GLN A 197 8.50 -0.29 10.29
C GLN A 197 7.14 -0.33 10.99
N ALA A 198 6.11 -0.76 10.26
CA ALA A 198 4.78 -0.93 10.84
C ALA A 198 4.77 -2.08 11.86
N GLU A 199 4.51 -1.78 13.13
CA GLU A 199 4.34 -2.80 14.18
C GLU A 199 2.94 -3.44 14.17
N ARG A 200 2.00 -2.86 13.39
CA ARG A 200 0.60 -3.31 13.27
C ARG A 200 0.19 -3.44 11.81
N ILE A 201 -0.68 -4.40 11.52
CA ILE A 201 -1.21 -4.69 10.17
C ILE A 201 -2.01 -3.55 9.54
N ASP A 202 -2.48 -2.60 10.35
CA ASP A 202 -3.29 -1.47 9.94
C ASP A 202 -2.50 -0.15 9.95
N VAL A 203 -1.17 -0.20 10.09
CA VAL A 203 -0.27 0.95 10.05
C VAL A 203 0.71 0.76 8.88
N LEU A 204 1.17 1.87 8.32
CA LEU A 204 2.14 1.89 7.21
C LEU A 204 3.55 2.21 7.73
N PRO A 205 4.62 1.68 7.12
CA PRO A 205 5.97 2.13 7.41
C PRO A 205 6.13 3.63 7.12
N VAL A 206 6.94 4.30 7.93
CA VAL A 206 7.19 5.75 7.84
C VAL A 206 8.69 6.00 7.78
N ALA A 207 9.15 6.72 6.74
CA ALA A 207 10.50 7.26 6.72
C ALA A 207 10.48 8.75 7.09
N THR A 208 11.38 9.15 7.99
CA THR A 208 11.77 10.54 8.16
C THR A 208 12.90 10.85 7.18
N VAL A 209 12.74 11.91 6.40
CA VAL A 209 13.68 12.28 5.33
C VAL A 209 13.97 13.77 5.32
N VAL A 210 15.09 14.12 4.71
CA VAL A 210 15.44 15.51 4.38
C VAL A 210 15.44 15.67 2.88
N ARG A 211 14.84 16.76 2.38
CA ARG A 211 14.89 17.12 0.97
C ARG A 211 16.27 17.64 0.60
N GLU A 212 16.85 17.15 -0.50
CA GLU A 212 18.04 17.74 -1.09
C GLU A 212 17.73 19.13 -1.67
N GLU A 213 18.49 20.15 -1.24
CA GLU A 213 18.43 21.48 -1.83
C GLU A 213 19.28 21.49 -3.12
N GLY A 214 18.64 21.75 -4.26
CA GLY A 214 19.30 21.86 -5.57
C GLY A 214 19.92 23.21 -5.87
#